data_AF-A0A2V5N2R7-F1
#
_entry.id   AF-A0A2V5N2R7-F1
#
_cell.length_a   1.000
_cell.length_b   1.000
_cell.length_c   1.000
_cell.angle_alpha   90.00
_cell.angle_beta   90.00
_cell.angle_gamma   90.00
#
_symmetry.space_group_name_H-M   'P 1'
#
loop_
_entity.id
_entity.type
_entity.pdbx_description
1 polymer ?
#
loop_
_entity_poly.entity_id
_entity_poly.type
_entity_poly.pdbx_seq_one_letter_code
_entity_poly.pdbx_strand_id
1 'polypeptide(L)'
;MTAVANAKATRRVIYPNSDGSKKVTITIHEYPTASDASSAYQEAVAKSKTVPGFKPVPADNFGQNAFVGTVTQGGETHIGLGALHSVLIVGATLAGYDPTP
;
A
#
# COMPACT_ATOMS: atom_id res chain seq x y z
N MET A 1 3.81 1.09 -1.49
CA MET A 1 2.91 2.20 -1.89
C MET A 1 3.76 3.45 -2.16
N THR A 2 3.43 4.23 -3.19
CA THR A 2 4.12 5.49 -3.53
C THR A 2 3.17 6.64 -3.25
N ALA A 3 3.71 7.80 -2.84
CA ALA A 3 2.91 9.00 -2.66
C ALA A 3 2.20 9.37 -3.97
N VAL A 4 0.95 9.81 -3.84
CA VAL A 4 0.17 10.41 -4.92
C VAL A 4 -0.01 11.89 -4.61
N ALA A 5 -0.11 12.74 -5.64
CA ALA A 5 -0.25 14.19 -5.51
C ALA A 5 0.88 14.84 -4.67
N ASN A 6 0.56 15.92 -3.95
CA ASN A 6 1.53 16.80 -3.30
C ASN A 6 1.75 16.43 -1.83
N ALA A 7 2.29 15.23 -1.58
CA ALA A 7 2.74 14.87 -0.24
C ALA A 7 3.84 15.84 0.23
N LYS A 8 3.65 16.43 1.41
CA LYS A 8 4.61 17.35 2.05
C LYS A 8 5.87 16.63 2.52
N ALA A 9 5.72 15.39 2.98
CA ALA A 9 6.85 14.57 3.41
C ALA A 9 6.57 13.08 3.13
N THR A 10 7.64 12.32 2.90
CA THR A 10 7.58 10.86 2.79
C THR A 10 8.69 10.23 3.60
N ARG A 11 8.34 9.25 4.42
CA ARG A 11 9.29 8.33 5.06
C ARG A 11 9.09 6.94 4.49
N ARG A 12 10.19 6.24 4.24
CA ARG A 12 10.17 4.85 3.75
C ARG A 12 11.23 4.04 4.49
N VAL A 13 10.83 2.86 4.95
CA VAL A 13 11.76 1.86 5.49
C VAL A 13 11.54 0.54 4.77
N ILE A 14 12.62 -0.19 4.52
CA ILE A 14 12.62 -1.48 3.84
C ILE A 14 13.31 -2.49 4.74
N TYR A 15 12.61 -3.56 5.08
CA TYR A 15 13.08 -4.66 5.91
C TYR A 15 13.12 -5.95 5.07
N PRO A 16 14.30 -6.31 4.52
CA PRO A 16 14.48 -7.62 3.89
C PRO A 16 14.59 -8.72 4.96
N ASN A 17 14.21 -9.94 4.62
CA ASN A 17 14.60 -11.13 5.38
C ASN A 17 16.08 -11.48 5.11
N SER A 18 16.61 -12.49 5.81
CA SER A 18 18.05 -12.82 5.81
C SER A 18 18.61 -13.14 4.43
N ASP A 19 17.84 -13.77 3.56
CA ASP A 19 18.26 -14.14 2.20
C ASP A 19 17.80 -13.13 1.13
N GLY A 20 17.10 -12.06 1.53
CA GLY A 20 16.59 -11.01 0.65
C GLY A 20 15.44 -11.42 -0.27
N SER A 21 14.96 -12.67 -0.21
CA SER A 21 13.86 -13.17 -1.05
C SER A 21 12.52 -12.51 -0.72
N LYS A 22 12.36 -12.01 0.51
CA LYS A 22 11.16 -11.30 0.95
C LYS A 22 11.53 -9.97 1.55
N LYS A 23 10.67 -8.98 1.34
CA LYS A 23 10.86 -7.66 1.95
C LYS A 23 9.54 -7.02 2.33
N VAL A 24 9.54 -6.37 3.49
CA VAL A 24 8.48 -5.46 3.90
C VAL A 24 8.93 -4.04 3.62
N THR A 25 8.16 -3.30 2.83
CA THR A 25 8.32 -1.86 2.65
C THR A 25 7.21 -1.15 3.41
N ILE A 26 7.56 -0.27 4.34
CA ILE A 26 6.61 0.59 5.06
C ILE A 26 6.82 2.02 4.58
N THR A 27 5.75 2.70 4.18
CA THR A 27 5.75 4.11 3.80
C THR A 27 4.79 4.91 4.65
N ILE A 28 5.17 6.15 4.95
CA ILE A 28 4.30 7.14 5.57
C ILE A 28 4.38 8.39 4.70
N HIS A 29 3.23 8.84 4.20
CA HIS A 29 3.09 10.07 3.44
C HIS A 29 2.30 11.08 4.28
N GLU A 30 2.87 12.25 4.51
CA GLU A 30 2.21 13.37 5.19
C GLU A 30 1.73 14.38 4.14
N TYR A 31 0.49 14.83 4.26
CA TYR A 31 -0.14 15.80 3.38
C TYR A 31 -0.41 17.13 4.09
N PRO A 32 -0.55 18.24 3.36
CA PRO A 32 -0.80 19.55 3.97
C PRO A 32 -2.13 19.60 4.75
N THR A 33 -3.17 18.95 4.24
CA THR A 33 -4.50 18.92 4.87
C THR A 33 -5.09 17.50 4.86
N ALA A 34 -6.11 17.27 5.71
CA ALA A 34 -6.84 16.01 5.72
C ALA A 34 -7.62 15.77 4.42
N SER A 35 -8.07 16.85 3.76
CA SER A 35 -8.72 16.76 2.45
C SER A 35 -7.74 16.29 1.38
N ASP A 36 -6.53 16.82 1.37
CA ASP A 36 -5.48 16.39 0.44
C ASP A 36 -5.12 14.91 0.65
N ALA A 37 -4.95 14.50 1.92
CA ALA A 37 -4.69 13.11 2.28
C ALA A 37 -5.83 12.18 1.84
N SER A 38 -7.08 12.58 2.06
CA SER A 38 -8.26 11.80 1.67
C SER A 38 -8.33 11.62 0.15
N SER A 39 -8.19 12.70 -0.62
CA SER A 39 -8.19 12.64 -2.08
C SER A 39 -7.06 11.77 -2.61
N ALA A 40 -5.84 11.94 -2.08
CA ALA A 40 -4.68 11.14 -2.48
C ALA A 40 -4.86 9.66 -2.11
N TYR A 41 -5.46 9.35 -0.96
CA TYR A 41 -5.77 7.98 -0.56
C TYR A 41 -6.77 7.32 -1.50
N GLN A 42 -7.88 8.00 -1.83
CA GLN A 42 -8.88 7.47 -2.76
C GLN A 42 -8.30 7.24 -4.15
N GLU A 43 -7.46 8.15 -4.64
CA GLU A 43 -6.76 7.98 -5.91
C GLU A 43 -5.79 6.78 -5.86
N ALA A 44 -5.03 6.61 -4.77
CA ALA A 44 -4.14 5.46 -4.61
C ALA A 44 -4.89 4.12 -4.56
N VAL A 45 -6.04 4.06 -3.89
CA VAL A 45 -6.91 2.88 -3.86
C VAL A 45 -7.48 2.60 -5.25
N ALA A 46 -7.97 3.62 -5.96
CA ALA A 46 -8.47 3.48 -7.32
C ALA A 46 -7.39 2.93 -8.26
N LYS A 47 -6.17 3.51 -8.24
CA LYS A 47 -5.03 3.01 -9.03
C LYS A 47 -4.69 1.57 -8.68
N SER A 48 -4.68 1.21 -7.40
CA SER A 48 -4.38 -0.16 -6.96
C SER A 48 -5.35 -1.18 -7.56
N LYS A 49 -6.64 -0.86 -7.63
CA LYS A 49 -7.68 -1.71 -8.21
C LYS A 49 -7.56 -1.89 -9.73
N THR A 50 -6.87 -0.98 -10.42
CA THR A 50 -6.65 -1.08 -11.88
C THR A 50 -5.44 -1.94 -12.26
N VAL A 51 -4.63 -2.35 -11.29
CA VAL A 51 -3.44 -3.15 -11.54
C VAL A 51 -3.86 -4.57 -12.00
N PRO A 52 -3.38 -5.07 -13.16
CA PRO A 52 -3.68 -6.43 -13.59
C PRO A 52 -3.27 -7.46 -12.53
N GLY A 53 -4.13 -8.45 -12.28
CA GLY A 53 -3.90 -9.45 -11.22
C GLY A 53 -4.22 -8.96 -9.81
N PHE A 54 -4.78 -7.75 -9.65
CA PHE A 54 -5.27 -7.28 -8.35
C PHE A 54 -6.43 -8.14 -7.84
N LYS A 55 -6.34 -8.57 -6.58
CA LYS A 55 -7.43 -9.21 -5.84
C LYS A 55 -7.60 -8.52 -4.48
N PRO A 56 -8.80 -8.02 -4.12
CA PRO A 56 -9.02 -7.45 -2.80
C PRO A 56 -8.94 -8.55 -1.74
N VAL A 57 -8.39 -8.23 -0.57
CA VAL A 57 -8.36 -9.12 0.58
C VAL A 57 -9.39 -8.61 1.59
N PRO A 58 -10.38 -9.43 2.01
CA PRO A 58 -11.29 -9.08 3.08
C PRO A 58 -10.50 -8.71 4.34
N ALA A 59 -10.82 -7.55 4.91
CA ALA A 59 -10.07 -6.94 5.99
C ALA A 59 -11.04 -6.49 7.07
N ASP A 60 -11.88 -7.41 7.54
CA ASP A 60 -13.05 -7.11 8.39
C ASP A 60 -12.68 -6.46 9.74
N ASN A 61 -11.42 -6.63 10.18
CA ASN A 61 -10.88 -6.03 11.40
C ASN A 61 -10.22 -4.66 11.16
N PHE A 62 -10.18 -4.18 9.92
CA PHE A 62 -9.63 -2.87 9.58
C PHE A 62 -10.78 -1.85 9.45
N GLY A 63 -10.61 -0.66 10.04
CA GLY A 63 -11.60 0.42 9.93
C GLY A 63 -11.83 0.89 8.48
N GLN A 64 -12.88 1.68 8.25
CA GLN A 64 -13.31 2.11 6.90
C GLN A 64 -12.24 2.83 6.07
N ASN A 65 -11.19 3.34 6.73
CA ASN A 65 -10.09 4.07 6.09
C ASN A 65 -8.88 3.18 5.78
N ALA A 66 -9.08 1.88 5.63
CA ALA A 66 -8.02 0.93 5.30
C ALA A 66 -8.43 0.02 4.15
N PHE A 67 -7.43 -0.43 3.42
CA PHE A 67 -7.57 -1.27 2.24
C PHE A 67 -6.42 -2.27 2.19
N VAL A 68 -6.75 -3.51 1.84
CA VAL A 68 -5.79 -4.59 1.65
C VAL A 68 -6.07 -5.27 0.32
N GLY A 69 -5.01 -5.61 -0.39
CA GLY A 69 -5.12 -6.39 -1.62
C GLY A 69 -3.84 -7.12 -1.95
N THR A 70 -3.95 -8.04 -2.88
CA THR A 70 -2.82 -8.74 -3.48
C THR A 70 -2.71 -8.38 -4.95
N VAL A 71 -1.49 -8.43 -5.48
CA VAL A 71 -1.20 -8.30 -6.91
C VAL A 71 -0.23 -9.40 -7.27
N THR A 72 -0.57 -10.21 -8.27
CA THR A 72 0.34 -11.20 -8.85
C THR A 72 0.74 -10.79 -10.25
N GLN A 73 2.03 -10.51 -10.46
CA GLN A 73 2.60 -10.16 -11.77
C GLN A 73 4.03 -10.69 -11.89
N GLY A 74 4.41 -11.10 -13.10
CA GLY A 74 5.79 -11.52 -13.38
C GLY A 74 6.27 -12.72 -12.57
N GLY A 75 5.36 -13.59 -12.13
CA GLY A 75 5.69 -14.74 -11.29
C GLY A 75 5.92 -14.42 -9.81
N GLU A 76 5.50 -13.25 -9.34
CA GLU A 76 5.60 -12.86 -7.93
C GLU A 76 4.27 -12.26 -7.44
N THR A 77 3.88 -12.59 -6.20
CA THR A 77 2.74 -12.01 -5.51
C THR A 77 3.19 -11.00 -4.46
N HIS A 78 2.54 -9.84 -4.47
CA HIS A 78 2.73 -8.77 -3.50
C HIS A 78 1.46 -8.60 -2.69
N ILE A 79 1.59 -8.38 -1.39
CA ILE A 79 0.48 -8.01 -0.50
C ILE A 79 0.65 -6.54 -0.16
N GLY A 80 -0.34 -5.73 -0.52
CA GLY A 80 -0.38 -4.30 -0.25
C GLY A 80 -1.43 -3.96 0.79
N LEU A 81 -1.07 -3.05 1.70
CA LEU A 81 -1.97 -2.42 2.66
C LEU A 81 -1.80 -0.91 2.58
N GLY A 82 -2.92 -0.19 2.62
CA GLY A 82 -2.95 1.27 2.77
C GLY A 82 -3.96 1.65 3.84
N ALA A 83 -3.63 2.64 4.67
CA ALA A 83 -4.53 3.20 5.66
C ALA A 83 -4.40 4.73 5.72
N LEU A 84 -5.53 5.41 5.88
CA LEU A 84 -5.63 6.86 6.03
C LEU A 84 -5.95 7.22 7.48
N HIS A 85 -5.17 8.16 8.04
CA HIS A 85 -5.45 8.75 9.35
C HIS A 85 -5.08 10.24 9.35
N SER A 86 -6.10 11.11 9.42
CA SER A 86 -5.92 12.57 9.37
C SER A 86 -5.13 12.98 8.12
N VAL A 87 -3.96 13.60 8.28
CA VAL A 87 -3.07 14.04 7.21
C VAL A 87 -2.08 12.96 6.75
N LEU A 88 -2.15 11.75 7.32
CA LEU A 88 -1.19 10.68 7.08
C LEU A 88 -1.82 9.55 6.25
N ILE A 89 -1.07 9.07 5.27
CA ILE A 89 -1.33 7.79 4.62
C ILE A 89 -0.18 6.84 4.97
N VAL A 90 -0.51 5.73 5.62
CA VAL A 90 0.43 4.65 5.95
C VAL A 90 0.25 3.53 4.95
N GLY A 91 1.33 3.13 4.30
CA GLY A 91 1.37 2.00 3.37
C GLY A 91 2.29 0.91 3.88
N ALA A 92 1.91 -0.35 3.70
CA ALA A 92 2.79 -1.49 3.85
C ALA A 92 2.72 -2.35 2.59
N THR A 93 3.85 -2.88 2.16
CA THR A 93 3.92 -3.80 1.03
C THR A 93 4.87 -4.94 1.38
N LEU A 94 4.37 -6.16 1.36
CA LEU A 94 5.15 -7.37 1.48
C LEU A 94 5.30 -8.00 0.09
N ALA A 95 6.53 -8.15 -0.37
CA ALA A 95 6.88 -8.70 -1.67
C ALA A 95 7.69 -10.00 -1.51
N GLY A 96 7.77 -10.79 -2.59
CA GLY A 96 8.54 -12.04 -2.61
C GLY A 96 7.72 -13.30 -2.35
N TYR A 97 6.41 -13.28 -2.54
CA TYR A 97 5.62 -14.52 -2.50
C TYR A 97 5.56 -15.16 -3.88
N ASP A 98 5.55 -16.49 -3.87
CA ASP A 98 5.20 -17.26 -5.06
C ASP A 98 3.78 -16.89 -5.53
N PRO A 99 3.49 -17.03 -6.83
CA PRO A 99 2.13 -16.88 -7.33
C PRO A 99 1.27 -17.98 -6.69
N THR A 100 0.37 -17.59 -5.78
CA THR A 100 -0.65 -18.52 -5.28
C THR A 100 -1.62 -18.85 -6.42
N PRO A 101 -2.02 -20.13 -6.60
CA PRO A 101 -3.11 -20.51 -7.51
C PRO A 101 -4.38 -19.65 -7.31
#